data_AF-A0A8S3QMJ1-F1
#
_entry.id   AF-A0A8S3QMJ1-F1
#
_cell.length_a   1.000
_cell.length_b   1.000
_cell.length_c   1.000
_cell.angle_alpha   90.00
_cell.angle_beta   90.00
_cell.angle_gamma   90.00
#
_symmetry.space_group_name_H-M   'P 1'
#
loop_
_entity.id
_entity.type
_entity.pdbx_description
1 polymer ?
#
loop_
_entity_poly.entity_id
_entity_poly.type
_entity_poly.pdbx_seq_one_letter_code
_entity_poly.pdbx_strand_id
1 'polypeptide(L)'
;MDCNGTSYTNNFTNNTDFCPNNKGTTEWELCVYTLFAPRAILIDRVVSPFWYCIGFLGNILTIHVWSNRRLKRLNTSSLYLSVLAITDTIMLTLHMLMELEYAWGKPTLRYPVWCTIFFVLFYFSQYMSPLLVFGFTCERLVSIIRPFKSERFSRHSRAPKEIACLTAFALIISLGQITGWTVENGEIKPMYITFYETWSYITEIVIFIIIPVITLIFNILVMKTAREATKFRRESAPISKHSISNDGQILQRKTASKILPTTLTLMAVSFYRIFTTAPITIIYLFQYQVFPYGDPCLTTSGMAVDPVWQKYLHWLVFKKILDEVGISQYSCNIFIYIVTARHFRSELLRLLCSRLPCADNDSMRKEFMMLNQSNGVSMTRPTDGSLV
;
A
#
# COMPACT_ATOMS: atom_id res chain seq x y z
N MET A 1 11.80 -4.78 -31.63
CA MET A 1 11.81 -6.10 -32.28
C MET A 1 11.59 -5.84 -33.76
N ASP A 2 12.59 -6.10 -34.60
CA ASP A 2 12.48 -5.76 -36.02
C ASP A 2 11.80 -6.91 -36.76
N CYS A 3 10.59 -6.68 -37.28
CA CYS A 3 9.88 -7.63 -38.15
C CYS A 3 10.50 -7.72 -39.57
N ASN A 4 11.79 -7.39 -39.72
CA ASN A 4 12.53 -7.38 -40.98
C ASN A 4 12.96 -8.80 -41.40
N GLY A 5 11.99 -9.69 -41.62
CA GLY A 5 12.29 -11.05 -42.04
C GLY A 5 11.13 -11.90 -42.55
N THR A 6 9.87 -11.51 -42.31
CA THR A 6 8.73 -12.26 -42.85
C THR A 6 8.21 -11.57 -44.10
N SER A 7 8.82 -11.91 -45.25
CA SER A 7 8.22 -11.72 -46.57
C SER A 7 6.97 -12.61 -46.70
N TYR A 8 5.88 -12.24 -46.03
CA TYR A 8 4.55 -12.65 -46.47
C TYR A 8 4.26 -11.85 -47.74
N THR A 9 4.60 -12.49 -48.87
CA THR A 9 4.16 -12.20 -50.24
C THR A 9 3.12 -11.08 -50.33
N ASN A 10 3.61 -9.90 -50.76
CA ASN A 10 2.78 -8.81 -51.25
C ASN A 10 1.92 -9.33 -52.41
N ASN A 11 0.66 -9.66 -52.14
CA ASN A 11 -0.37 -9.78 -53.16
C ASN A 11 -1.79 -9.77 -52.57
N PHE A 12 -2.08 -8.85 -51.63
CA PHE A 12 -3.45 -8.38 -51.42
C PHE A 12 -3.43 -6.95 -50.87
N THR A 13 -3.91 -6.01 -51.68
CA THR A 13 -4.37 -4.69 -51.25
C THR A 13 -5.62 -4.83 -50.38
N ASN A 14 -5.46 -5.23 -49.13
CA ASN A 14 -6.53 -5.19 -48.13
C ASN A 14 -6.00 -4.53 -46.86
N ASN A 15 -6.60 -3.43 -46.45
CA ASN A 15 -6.38 -2.73 -45.17
C ASN A 15 -6.75 -3.63 -43.98
N THR A 16 -5.97 -4.67 -43.69
CA THR A 16 -6.21 -5.59 -42.56
C THR A 16 -5.42 -5.21 -41.31
N ASP A 17 -4.64 -4.13 -41.37
CA ASP A 17 -3.92 -3.56 -40.22
C ASP A 17 -4.58 -2.25 -39.78
N PHE A 18 -5.24 -2.29 -38.62
CA PHE A 18 -5.94 -1.14 -38.03
C PHE A 18 -5.02 -0.27 -37.14
N CYS A 19 -3.87 -0.80 -36.74
CA CYS A 19 -2.90 -0.12 -35.88
C CYS A 19 -1.71 0.40 -36.68
N PRO A 20 -0.96 1.40 -36.17
CA PRO A 20 0.14 1.99 -36.91
C PRO A 20 1.28 0.99 -37.14
N ASN A 21 2.05 1.18 -38.22
CA ASN A 21 3.10 0.24 -38.64
C ASN A 21 4.38 0.27 -37.76
N ASN A 22 4.35 0.89 -36.59
CA ASN A 22 5.45 0.96 -35.61
C ASN A 22 5.32 -0.15 -34.55
N LYS A 23 5.41 -1.41 -34.99
CA LYS A 23 5.21 -2.58 -34.12
C LYS A 23 6.17 -2.58 -32.92
N GLY A 24 5.64 -2.89 -31.73
CA GLY A 24 6.39 -2.93 -30.48
C GLY A 24 6.68 -1.57 -29.85
N THR A 25 6.09 -0.48 -30.34
CA THR A 25 6.07 0.82 -29.63
C THR A 25 4.89 0.90 -28.67
N THR A 26 4.96 1.78 -27.70
CA THR A 26 3.85 2.01 -26.75
C THR A 26 2.58 2.50 -27.46
N GLU A 27 2.72 3.25 -28.55
CA GLU A 27 1.58 3.70 -29.36
C GLU A 27 0.87 2.53 -30.05
N TRP A 28 1.64 1.63 -30.67
CA TRP A 28 1.10 0.43 -31.30
C TRP A 28 0.44 -0.50 -30.27
N GLU A 29 1.09 -0.72 -29.12
CA GLU A 29 0.54 -1.53 -28.03
C GLU A 29 -0.79 -0.97 -27.52
N LEU A 30 -0.86 0.35 -27.29
CA LEU A 30 -2.10 1.01 -26.87
C LEU A 30 -3.21 0.83 -27.90
N CYS A 31 -2.90 0.88 -29.20
CA CYS A 31 -3.88 0.62 -30.26
C CYS A 31 -4.39 -0.83 -30.19
N VAL A 32 -3.49 -1.81 -30.10
CA VAL A 32 -3.84 -3.24 -30.01
C VAL A 32 -4.72 -3.51 -28.79
N TYR A 33 -4.35 -2.98 -27.63
CA TYR A 33 -5.13 -3.15 -26.40
C TYR A 33 -6.47 -2.43 -26.46
N THR A 34 -6.54 -1.26 -27.08
CA THR A 34 -7.82 -0.55 -27.27
C THR A 34 -8.75 -1.34 -28.20
N LEU A 35 -8.21 -2.00 -29.22
CA LEU A 35 -8.98 -2.75 -30.20
C LEU A 35 -9.48 -4.09 -29.63
N PHE A 36 -8.59 -4.87 -29.00
CA PHE A 36 -8.89 -6.25 -28.60
C PHE A 36 -9.14 -6.45 -27.11
N ALA A 37 -8.71 -5.52 -26.26
CA ALA A 37 -8.94 -5.55 -24.81
C ALA A 37 -9.47 -4.21 -24.28
N PRO A 38 -10.53 -3.63 -24.87
CA PRO A 38 -11.02 -2.29 -24.50
C PRO A 38 -11.41 -2.17 -23.02
N ARG A 39 -11.82 -3.29 -22.41
CA ARG A 39 -12.13 -3.34 -20.96
C ARG A 39 -10.90 -3.07 -20.10
N ALA A 40 -9.73 -3.57 -20.48
CA ALA A 40 -8.48 -3.34 -19.74
C ALA A 40 -8.15 -1.84 -19.72
N ILE A 41 -8.20 -1.19 -20.88
CA ILE A 41 -7.96 0.26 -21.01
C ILE A 41 -9.03 1.08 -20.29
N LEU A 42 -10.30 0.66 -20.35
CA LEU A 42 -11.39 1.35 -19.66
C LEU A 42 -11.22 1.29 -18.13
N ILE A 43 -10.79 0.14 -17.60
CA ILE A 43 -10.51 -0.04 -16.18
C ILE A 43 -9.45 0.97 -15.72
N ASP A 44 -8.31 1.03 -16.42
CA ASP A 44 -7.23 1.98 -16.11
C ASP A 44 -7.71 3.45 -16.21
N ARG A 45 -8.47 3.79 -17.25
CA ARG A 45 -8.92 5.19 -17.47
C ARG A 45 -10.03 5.65 -16.52
N VAL A 46 -10.72 4.74 -15.83
CA VAL A 46 -11.86 5.08 -14.95
C VAL A 46 -11.55 4.81 -13.49
N VAL A 47 -10.96 3.66 -13.17
CA VAL A 47 -10.76 3.20 -11.79
C VAL A 47 -9.51 3.83 -11.18
N SER A 48 -8.39 3.93 -11.91
CA SER A 48 -7.17 4.53 -11.35
C SER A 48 -7.37 6.00 -10.94
N PRO A 49 -8.05 6.87 -11.73
CA PRO A 49 -8.36 8.24 -11.31
C PRO A 49 -9.16 8.33 -10.01
N PHE A 50 -10.11 7.41 -9.80
CA PHE A 50 -10.86 7.34 -8.56
C PHE A 50 -9.96 7.03 -7.36
N TRP A 51 -9.02 6.08 -7.51
CA TRP A 51 -8.02 5.80 -6.48
C TRP A 51 -7.10 6.98 -6.22
N TYR A 52 -6.67 7.70 -7.26
CA TYR A 52 -5.86 8.90 -7.08
C TYR A 52 -6.58 9.95 -6.24
N CYS A 53 -7.86 10.22 -6.51
CA CYS A 53 -8.65 11.15 -5.72
C CYS A 53 -8.72 10.73 -4.24
N ILE A 54 -9.07 9.48 -3.97
CA ILE A 54 -9.15 8.96 -2.60
C ILE A 54 -7.78 8.99 -1.92
N GLY A 55 -6.75 8.49 -2.60
CA GLY A 55 -5.43 8.30 -2.04
C GLY A 55 -4.71 9.62 -1.79
N PHE A 56 -4.77 10.59 -2.71
CA PHE A 56 -4.17 11.90 -2.47
C PHE A 56 -4.85 12.61 -1.30
N LEU A 57 -6.17 12.69 -1.28
CA LEU A 57 -6.90 13.33 -0.17
C LEU A 57 -6.66 12.59 1.16
N GLY A 58 -6.79 11.27 1.14
CA GLY A 58 -6.67 10.41 2.31
C GLY A 58 -5.27 10.42 2.91
N ASN A 59 -4.23 10.31 2.07
CA ASN A 59 -2.84 10.31 2.54
C ASN A 59 -2.40 11.69 3.02
N ILE A 60 -2.80 12.78 2.35
CA ILE A 60 -2.49 14.15 2.83
C ILE A 60 -3.12 14.40 4.20
N LEU A 61 -4.39 14.06 4.40
CA LEU A 61 -5.06 14.15 5.70
C LEU A 61 -4.35 13.28 6.75
N THR A 62 -3.97 12.07 6.36
CA THR A 62 -3.23 11.13 7.22
C THR A 62 -1.90 11.71 7.67
N ILE A 63 -1.12 12.31 6.76
CA ILE A 63 0.15 12.98 7.06
C ILE A 63 -0.09 14.12 8.05
N HIS A 64 -1.09 14.98 7.82
CA HIS A 64 -1.39 16.10 8.72
C HIS A 64 -1.78 15.64 10.12
N VAL A 65 -2.65 14.64 10.23
CA VAL A 65 -3.10 14.10 11.52
C VAL A 65 -1.95 13.46 12.29
N TRP A 66 -1.19 12.56 11.66
CA TRP A 66 -0.09 11.86 12.32
C TRP A 66 1.13 12.75 12.56
N SER A 67 1.30 13.82 11.77
CA SER A 67 2.40 14.78 11.96
C SER A 67 2.18 15.75 13.11
N ASN A 68 0.97 15.82 13.67
CA ASN A 68 0.65 16.68 14.79
C ASN A 68 1.54 16.37 16.00
N ARG A 69 2.15 17.42 16.59
CA ARG A 69 3.09 17.31 17.72
C ARG A 69 2.51 16.53 18.90
N ARG A 70 1.21 16.65 19.17
CA ARG A 70 0.52 15.90 20.22
C ARG A 70 0.54 14.41 19.93
N LEU A 71 0.23 14.01 18.69
CA LEU A 71 0.14 12.61 18.30
C LEU A 71 1.52 11.97 18.13
N LYS A 72 2.51 12.72 17.66
CA LYS A 72 3.93 12.34 17.65
C LYS A 72 4.48 11.99 19.03
N ARG A 73 4.11 12.75 20.06
CA ARG A 73 4.51 12.49 21.45
C ARG A 73 3.78 11.29 22.05
N LEU A 74 2.50 11.10 21.72
CA LEU A 74 1.65 10.08 22.34
C LEU A 74 1.75 8.71 21.68
N ASN A 75 2.08 8.65 20.38
CA ASN A 75 2.07 7.42 19.62
C ASN A 75 3.35 7.29 18.79
N THR A 76 4.21 6.33 19.16
CA THR A 76 5.44 6.07 18.41
C THR A 76 5.18 5.51 17.01
N SER A 77 3.98 4.98 16.75
CA SER A 77 3.54 4.57 15.40
C SER A 77 3.36 5.75 14.46
N SER A 78 3.11 6.95 14.98
CA SER A 78 2.74 8.11 14.16
C SER A 78 3.80 8.44 13.12
N LEU A 79 5.10 8.23 13.42
CA LEU A 79 6.17 8.44 12.47
C LEU A 79 6.10 7.44 11.32
N TYR A 80 6.02 6.14 11.63
CA TYR A 80 5.87 5.08 10.62
C TYR A 80 4.64 5.30 9.74
N LEU A 81 3.49 5.63 10.34
CA LEU A 81 2.24 5.86 9.62
C LEU A 81 2.27 7.15 8.78
N SER A 82 2.97 8.19 9.24
CA SER A 82 3.19 9.40 8.44
C SER A 82 4.08 9.12 7.24
N VAL A 83 5.21 8.42 7.45
CA VAL A 83 6.13 8.06 6.37
C VAL A 83 5.47 7.11 5.38
N LEU A 84 4.66 6.16 5.85
CA LEU A 84 3.86 5.28 4.99
C LEU A 84 2.92 6.08 4.10
N ALA A 85 2.18 7.05 4.64
CA ALA A 85 1.30 7.90 3.83
C ALA A 85 2.06 8.79 2.83
N ILE A 86 3.29 9.23 3.17
CA ILE A 86 4.17 9.94 2.22
C ILE A 86 4.59 8.99 1.09
N THR A 87 5.05 7.78 1.43
CA THR A 87 5.45 6.77 0.45
C THR A 87 4.28 6.38 -0.46
N ASP A 88 3.09 6.16 0.10
CA ASP A 88 1.88 5.84 -0.67
C ASP A 88 1.48 7.01 -1.60
N THR A 89 1.65 8.26 -1.17
CA THR A 89 1.44 9.45 -2.02
C THR A 89 2.43 9.50 -3.19
N ILE A 90 3.71 9.21 -2.92
CA ILE A 90 4.75 9.13 -3.96
C ILE A 90 4.41 8.01 -4.95
N MET A 91 4.05 6.83 -4.45
CA MET A 91 3.65 5.70 -5.27
C MET A 91 2.48 6.04 -6.20
N LEU A 92 1.41 6.66 -5.67
CA LEU A 92 0.27 7.09 -6.49
C LEU A 92 0.65 8.13 -7.55
N THR A 93 1.57 9.05 -7.22
CA THR A 93 2.09 10.04 -8.18
C THR A 93 2.85 9.36 -9.30
N LEU A 94 3.74 8.42 -8.97
CA LEU A 94 4.50 7.67 -9.97
C LEU A 94 3.57 6.77 -10.81
N HIS A 95 2.59 6.12 -10.18
CA HIS A 95 1.57 5.33 -10.90
C HIS A 95 0.80 6.18 -11.90
N MET A 96 0.40 7.40 -11.53
CA MET A 96 -0.28 8.32 -12.44
C MET A 96 0.58 8.66 -13.66
N LEU A 97 1.89 8.87 -13.48
CA LEU A 97 2.80 9.09 -14.62
C LEU A 97 2.91 7.85 -15.51
N MET A 98 2.94 6.65 -14.92
CA MET A 98 2.93 5.38 -15.66
C MET A 98 1.64 5.19 -16.46
N GLU A 99 0.48 5.46 -15.86
CA GLU A 99 -0.82 5.37 -16.54
C GLU A 99 -0.93 6.40 -17.68
N LEU A 100 -0.40 7.61 -17.49
CA LEU A 100 -0.35 8.60 -18.56
C LEU A 100 0.42 8.07 -19.78
N GLU A 101 1.53 7.34 -19.59
CA GLU A 101 2.28 6.70 -20.66
C GLU A 101 1.48 5.56 -21.31
N TYR A 102 1.10 4.56 -20.53
CA TYR A 102 0.61 3.28 -21.07
C TYR A 102 -0.89 3.25 -21.37
N ALA A 103 -1.73 3.95 -20.60
CA ALA A 103 -3.18 3.97 -20.81
C ALA A 103 -3.65 5.21 -21.58
N TRP A 104 -2.92 6.33 -21.51
CA TRP A 104 -3.31 7.60 -22.16
C TRP A 104 -2.40 8.01 -23.33
N GLY A 105 -1.30 7.28 -23.57
CA GLY A 105 -0.39 7.55 -24.69
C GLY A 105 0.32 8.90 -24.59
N LYS A 106 0.51 9.43 -23.38
CA LYS A 106 1.25 10.67 -23.11
C LYS A 106 2.70 10.34 -22.77
N PRO A 107 3.71 10.90 -23.46
CA PRO A 107 5.10 10.49 -23.34
C PRO A 107 5.75 11.01 -22.03
N THR A 108 5.32 10.51 -20.89
CA THR A 108 5.82 10.90 -19.55
C THR A 108 7.10 10.17 -19.19
N LEU A 109 7.37 9.01 -19.79
CA LEU A 109 8.52 8.15 -19.47
C LEU A 109 9.59 8.12 -20.57
N ARG A 110 9.30 8.58 -21.79
CA ARG A 110 10.19 8.52 -22.98
C ARG A 110 11.37 9.52 -22.96
N TYR A 111 12.03 9.63 -21.81
CA TYR A 111 13.20 10.48 -21.59
C TYR A 111 14.35 9.61 -21.05
N PRO A 112 15.53 9.53 -21.72
CA PRO A 112 16.53 8.49 -21.44
C PRO A 112 16.94 8.33 -19.97
N VAL A 113 17.34 9.41 -19.31
CA VAL A 113 17.77 9.36 -17.90
C VAL A 113 16.58 9.20 -16.96
N TRP A 114 15.47 9.86 -17.27
CA TRP A 114 14.28 9.83 -16.43
C TRP A 114 13.58 8.46 -16.45
N CYS A 115 13.50 7.76 -17.59
CA CYS A 115 12.92 6.41 -17.71
C CYS A 115 13.57 5.45 -16.70
N THR A 116 14.90 5.38 -16.71
CA THR A 116 15.65 4.49 -15.82
C THR A 116 15.49 4.89 -14.35
N ILE A 117 15.59 6.18 -14.03
CA ILE A 117 15.37 6.67 -12.65
C ILE A 117 13.93 6.43 -12.20
N PHE A 118 12.95 6.58 -13.09
CA PHE A 118 11.54 6.40 -12.80
C PHE A 118 11.26 4.99 -12.30
N PHE A 119 11.75 3.95 -12.99
CA PHE A 119 11.54 2.57 -12.52
C PHE A 119 12.21 2.31 -11.17
N VAL A 120 13.40 2.86 -10.90
CA VAL A 120 14.02 2.78 -9.57
C VAL A 120 13.12 3.42 -8.51
N LEU A 121 12.60 4.62 -8.75
CA LEU A 121 11.71 5.32 -7.81
C LEU A 121 10.37 4.58 -7.64
N PHE A 122 9.83 4.04 -8.72
CA PHE A 122 8.58 3.29 -8.76
C PHE A 122 8.70 2.05 -7.86
N TYR A 123 9.67 1.17 -8.12
CA TYR A 123 9.92 0.00 -7.29
C TYR A 123 10.33 0.34 -5.87
N PHE A 124 11.14 1.40 -5.67
CA PHE A 124 11.46 1.89 -4.32
C PHE A 124 10.20 2.22 -3.52
N SER A 125 9.28 2.98 -4.11
CA SER A 125 8.03 3.35 -3.44
C SER A 125 7.14 2.14 -3.16
N GLN A 126 7.08 1.17 -4.08
CA GLN A 126 6.35 -0.08 -3.87
C GLN A 126 6.96 -0.93 -2.73
N TYR A 127 8.28 -1.08 -2.69
CA TYR A 127 9.00 -1.88 -1.70
C TYR A 127 9.07 -1.23 -0.33
N MET A 128 9.09 0.09 -0.28
CA MET A 128 9.18 0.84 0.98
C MET A 128 7.92 0.65 1.84
N SER A 129 6.73 0.63 1.23
CA SER A 129 5.49 0.46 1.98
C SER A 129 5.44 -0.87 2.78
N PRO A 130 5.73 -2.08 2.27
CA PRO A 130 5.64 -3.32 3.07
C PRO A 130 6.75 -3.37 4.11
N LEU A 131 7.93 -2.85 3.80
CA LEU A 131 9.04 -2.73 4.74
C LEU A 131 8.72 -1.81 5.92
N LEU A 132 8.00 -0.70 5.70
CA LEU A 132 7.52 0.18 6.77
C LEU A 132 6.52 -0.51 7.69
N VAL A 133 5.58 -1.29 7.14
CA VAL A 133 4.61 -2.06 7.93
C VAL A 133 5.32 -3.14 8.74
N PHE A 134 6.30 -3.83 8.15
CA PHE A 134 7.16 -4.80 8.84
C PHE A 134 7.96 -4.15 9.97
N GLY A 135 8.68 -3.06 9.68
CA GLY A 135 9.46 -2.31 10.66
C GLY A 135 8.60 -1.81 11.84
N PHE A 136 7.41 -1.30 11.53
CA PHE A 136 6.45 -0.89 12.55
C PHE A 136 5.98 -2.07 13.41
N THR A 137 5.77 -3.24 12.82
CA THR A 137 5.42 -4.46 13.56
C THR A 137 6.55 -4.92 14.48
N CYS A 138 7.80 -4.88 14.01
CA CYS A 138 9.00 -5.15 14.82
C CYS A 138 9.14 -4.16 15.99
N GLU A 139 8.93 -2.85 15.76
CA GLU A 139 8.95 -1.82 16.80
C GLU A 139 7.96 -2.13 17.93
N ARG A 140 6.77 -2.61 17.56
CA ARG A 140 5.71 -3.00 18.51
C ARG A 140 6.06 -4.26 19.28
N LEU A 141 6.58 -5.29 18.60
CA LEU A 141 7.01 -6.52 19.24
C LEU A 141 8.08 -6.24 20.31
N VAL A 142 9.11 -5.46 19.97
CA VAL A 142 10.18 -5.09 20.90
C VAL A 142 9.62 -4.32 22.10
N SER A 143 8.66 -3.43 21.87
CA SER A 143 8.05 -2.62 22.94
C SER A 143 7.19 -3.44 23.91
N ILE A 144 6.57 -4.52 23.44
CA ILE A 144 5.80 -5.45 24.27
C ILE A 144 6.73 -6.37 25.07
N ILE A 145 7.77 -6.92 24.43
CA ILE A 145 8.73 -7.83 25.09
C ILE A 145 9.60 -7.09 26.11
N ARG A 146 9.98 -5.83 25.85
CA ARG A 146 10.93 -5.06 26.68
C ARG A 146 10.34 -3.73 27.19
N PRO A 147 9.33 -3.76 28.07
CA PRO A 147 8.63 -2.55 28.54
C PRO A 147 9.56 -1.57 29.29
N PHE A 148 10.45 -2.05 30.15
CA PHE A 148 11.26 -1.19 31.03
C PHE A 148 12.55 -0.62 30.39
N LYS A 149 13.11 -1.29 29.36
CA LYS A 149 14.23 -0.73 28.59
C LYS A 149 13.77 0.29 27.55
N SER A 150 12.47 0.29 27.19
CA SER A 150 11.83 1.22 26.26
C SER A 150 11.64 2.63 26.84
N GLU A 151 11.60 2.80 28.17
CA GLU A 151 11.44 4.11 28.82
C GLU A 151 12.79 4.82 29.01
N ARG A 152 13.87 4.08 29.30
CA ARG A 152 15.19 4.65 29.63
C ARG A 152 16.03 5.02 28.40
N PHE A 153 15.79 4.37 27.26
CA PHE A 153 16.42 4.71 25.98
C PHE A 153 15.37 5.35 25.09
N SER A 154 15.49 6.65 24.83
CA SER A 154 14.47 7.47 24.16
C SER A 154 13.98 6.81 22.87
N ARG A 155 12.77 6.23 22.92
CA ARG A 155 12.06 5.56 21.82
C ARG A 155 11.90 6.46 20.58
N HIS A 156 11.96 7.78 20.77
CA HIS A 156 11.98 8.79 19.70
C HIS A 156 13.27 8.80 18.87
N SER A 157 14.39 8.29 19.40
CA SER A 157 15.68 8.25 18.69
C SER A 157 15.86 7.02 17.79
N ARG A 158 15.09 5.95 18.02
CA ARG A 158 15.25 4.66 17.32
C ARG A 158 14.44 4.59 16.03
N ALA A 159 13.17 4.98 16.08
CA ALA A 159 12.28 4.89 14.92
C ALA A 159 12.79 5.65 13.68
N PRO A 160 13.35 6.88 13.78
CA PRO A 160 13.96 7.55 12.63
C PRO A 160 15.14 6.78 12.03
N LYS A 161 15.97 6.16 12.88
CA LYS A 161 17.12 5.35 12.43
C LYS A 161 16.65 4.06 11.73
N GLU A 162 15.66 3.38 12.31
CA GLU A 162 15.06 2.19 11.70
C GLU A 162 14.46 2.51 10.33
N ILE A 163 13.67 3.59 10.23
CA ILE A 163 13.11 4.05 8.95
C ILE A 163 14.23 4.39 7.97
N ALA A 164 15.28 5.10 8.39
CA ALA A 164 16.42 5.40 7.51
C ALA A 164 17.11 4.12 7.00
N CYS A 165 17.29 3.10 7.86
CA CYS A 165 17.82 1.80 7.44
C CYS A 165 16.89 1.09 6.45
N LEU A 166 15.58 1.09 6.68
CA LEU A 166 14.59 0.51 5.76
C LEU A 166 14.57 1.26 4.42
N THR A 167 14.65 2.59 4.44
CA THR A 167 14.78 3.43 3.23
C THR A 167 16.03 3.06 2.45
N ALA A 168 17.18 2.98 3.11
CA ALA A 168 18.45 2.63 2.47
C ALA A 168 18.38 1.22 1.87
N PHE A 169 17.84 0.25 2.61
CA PHE A 169 17.65 -1.11 2.12
C PHE A 169 16.71 -1.15 0.90
N ALA A 170 15.55 -0.50 0.98
CA ALA A 170 14.59 -0.40 -0.12
C ALA A 170 15.21 0.25 -1.36
N LEU A 171 16.02 1.29 -1.18
CA LEU A 171 16.70 1.96 -2.28
C LEU A 171 17.72 1.03 -2.94
N ILE A 172 18.59 0.39 -2.15
CA ILE A 172 19.61 -0.54 -2.65
C ILE A 172 18.99 -1.65 -3.50
N ILE A 173 17.92 -2.28 -3.02
CA ILE A 173 17.26 -3.34 -3.80
C ILE A 173 16.59 -2.81 -5.08
N SER A 174 16.14 -1.55 -5.06
CA SER A 174 15.50 -0.92 -6.21
C SER A 174 16.50 -0.48 -7.28
N LEU A 175 17.78 -0.30 -6.93
CA LEU A 175 18.83 0.03 -7.90
C LEU A 175 19.02 -1.05 -8.96
N GLY A 176 18.66 -2.31 -8.68
CA GLY A 176 18.67 -3.37 -9.70
C GLY A 176 17.78 -3.03 -10.91
N GLN A 177 16.75 -2.19 -10.72
CA GLN A 177 15.81 -1.80 -11.77
C GLN A 177 16.39 -0.83 -12.80
N ILE A 178 17.59 -0.28 -12.56
CA ILE A 178 18.34 0.53 -13.55
C ILE A 178 18.55 -0.27 -14.85
N THR A 179 18.67 -1.58 -14.74
CA THR A 179 18.97 -2.48 -15.86
C THR A 179 17.75 -2.90 -16.66
N GLY A 180 16.54 -2.55 -16.22
CA GLY A 180 15.30 -3.00 -16.84
C GLY A 180 15.02 -2.30 -18.16
N TRP A 181 15.03 -0.97 -18.15
CA TRP A 181 14.45 -0.16 -19.23
C TRP A 181 15.34 1.01 -19.63
N THR A 182 15.37 1.28 -20.94
CA THR A 182 16.06 2.41 -21.55
C THR A 182 15.16 3.06 -22.60
N VAL A 183 15.57 4.24 -23.11
CA VAL A 183 14.90 4.90 -24.23
C VAL A 183 15.83 4.89 -25.42
N GLU A 184 15.39 4.26 -26.50
CA GLU A 184 16.10 4.21 -27.78
C GLU A 184 15.18 4.68 -28.89
N ASN A 185 15.62 5.66 -29.69
CA ASN A 185 14.82 6.28 -30.76
C ASN A 185 13.46 6.81 -30.28
N GLY A 186 13.41 7.33 -29.05
CA GLY A 186 12.20 7.88 -28.45
C GLY A 186 11.25 6.83 -27.88
N GLU A 187 11.59 5.54 -27.90
CA GLU A 187 10.73 4.45 -27.44
C GLU A 187 11.34 3.70 -26.25
N ILE A 188 10.49 3.23 -25.35
CA ILE A 188 10.89 2.48 -24.15
C ILE A 188 11.23 1.06 -24.58
N LYS A 189 12.46 0.61 -24.30
CA LYS A 189 12.92 -0.73 -24.63
C LYS A 189 13.56 -1.42 -23.43
N PRO A 190 13.46 -2.76 -23.35
CA PRO A 190 14.18 -3.49 -22.33
C PRO A 190 15.70 -3.47 -22.61
N MET A 191 16.52 -3.36 -21.56
CA MET A 191 17.99 -3.33 -21.68
C MET A 191 18.63 -4.69 -21.36
N TYR A 192 18.53 -5.17 -20.12
CA TYR A 192 19.07 -6.47 -19.70
C TYR A 192 17.94 -7.39 -19.21
N ILE A 193 17.18 -7.97 -20.15
CA ILE A 193 15.96 -8.75 -19.87
C ILE A 193 16.20 -9.85 -18.83
N THR A 194 17.21 -10.71 -19.01
CA THR A 194 17.45 -11.85 -18.11
C THR A 194 17.73 -11.43 -16.67
N PHE A 195 18.55 -10.39 -16.47
CA PHE A 195 18.83 -9.89 -15.13
C PHE A 195 17.59 -9.21 -14.54
N TYR A 196 16.91 -8.35 -15.30
CA TYR A 196 15.71 -7.65 -14.85
C TYR A 196 14.60 -8.62 -14.44
N GLU A 197 14.32 -9.64 -15.25
CA GLU A 197 13.30 -10.65 -14.97
C GLU A 197 13.65 -11.45 -13.73
N THR A 198 14.90 -11.93 -13.64
CA THR A 198 15.37 -12.72 -12.48
C THR A 198 15.34 -11.88 -11.20
N TRP A 199 15.84 -10.65 -11.27
CA TRP A 199 15.88 -9.73 -10.13
C TRP A 199 14.47 -9.36 -9.66
N SER A 200 13.59 -9.00 -10.59
CA SER A 200 12.20 -8.68 -10.29
C SER A 200 11.48 -9.89 -9.73
N TYR A 201 11.66 -11.08 -10.29
CA TYR A 201 11.10 -12.32 -9.76
C TYR A 201 11.50 -12.57 -8.29
N ILE A 202 12.80 -12.45 -7.99
CA ILE A 202 13.31 -12.65 -6.62
C ILE A 202 12.74 -11.60 -5.66
N THR A 203 12.83 -10.32 -6.03
CA THR A 203 12.39 -9.22 -5.17
C THR A 203 10.87 -9.22 -4.97
N GLU A 204 10.08 -9.59 -5.96
CA GLU A 204 8.63 -9.75 -5.85
C GLU A 204 8.25 -10.79 -4.80
N ILE A 205 8.87 -11.98 -4.84
CA ILE A 205 8.64 -13.02 -3.82
C ILE A 205 9.06 -12.53 -2.44
N VAL A 206 10.25 -11.96 -2.32
CA VAL A 206 10.78 -11.53 -1.02
C VAL A 206 9.91 -10.42 -0.41
N ILE A 207 9.61 -9.39 -1.18
CA ILE A 207 8.99 -8.16 -0.68
C ILE A 207 7.47 -8.26 -0.57
N PHE A 208 6.81 -9.02 -1.44
CA PHE A 208 5.34 -9.08 -1.47
C PHE A 208 4.75 -10.41 -0.99
N ILE A 209 5.56 -11.46 -0.82
CA ILE A 209 5.11 -12.71 -0.19
C ILE A 209 5.79 -12.90 1.17
N ILE A 210 7.12 -13.00 1.21
CA ILE A 210 7.85 -13.37 2.43
C ILE A 210 7.70 -12.31 3.52
N ILE A 211 7.99 -11.04 3.21
CA ILE A 211 7.90 -9.95 4.19
C ILE A 211 6.47 -9.79 4.75
N PRO A 212 5.39 -9.76 3.94
CA PRO A 212 4.02 -9.67 4.46
C PRO A 212 3.61 -10.88 5.29
N VAL A 213 4.01 -12.10 4.93
CA VAL A 213 3.73 -13.31 5.73
C VAL A 213 4.43 -13.23 7.09
N ILE A 214 5.73 -12.88 7.11
CA ILE A 214 6.46 -12.68 8.38
C ILE A 214 5.79 -11.58 9.22
N THR A 215 5.38 -10.49 8.58
CA THR A 215 4.66 -9.38 9.25
C THR A 215 3.35 -9.85 9.88
N LEU A 216 2.58 -10.69 9.19
CA LEU A 216 1.34 -11.26 9.72
C LEU A 216 1.61 -12.18 10.92
N ILE A 217 2.62 -13.04 10.83
CA ILE A 217 3.05 -13.89 11.95
C ILE A 217 3.42 -13.02 13.16
N PHE A 218 4.22 -11.98 12.96
CA PHE A 218 4.62 -11.08 14.04
C PHE A 218 3.42 -10.32 14.62
N ASN A 219 2.47 -9.89 13.80
CA ASN A 219 1.22 -9.28 14.27
C ASN A 219 0.40 -10.23 15.15
N ILE A 220 0.32 -11.51 14.79
CA ILE A 220 -0.36 -12.55 15.61
C ILE A 220 0.38 -12.74 16.94
N LEU A 221 1.71 -12.78 16.93
CA LEU A 221 2.51 -12.89 18.16
C LEU A 221 2.31 -11.66 19.06
N VAL A 222 2.41 -10.45 18.50
CA VAL A 222 2.15 -9.17 19.18
C VAL A 222 0.78 -9.21 19.86
N MET A 223 -0.26 -9.68 19.17
CA MET A 223 -1.59 -9.84 19.76
C MET A 223 -1.62 -10.84 20.91
N LYS A 224 -1.05 -12.04 20.74
CA LYS A 224 -1.05 -13.08 21.78
C LYS A 224 -0.35 -12.58 23.04
N THR A 225 0.85 -12.03 22.89
CA THR A 225 1.62 -11.48 24.02
C THR A 225 0.91 -10.29 24.66
N ALA A 226 0.27 -9.42 23.88
CA ALA A 226 -0.53 -8.33 24.43
C ALA A 226 -1.72 -8.84 25.26
N ARG A 227 -2.43 -9.87 24.77
CA ARG A 227 -3.56 -10.51 25.48
C ARG A 227 -3.09 -11.20 26.77
N GLU A 228 -2.01 -11.96 26.72
CA GLU A 228 -1.42 -12.61 27.89
C GLU A 228 -0.97 -11.59 28.94
N ALA A 229 -0.30 -10.51 28.52
CA ALA A 229 0.09 -9.43 29.42
C ALA A 229 -1.13 -8.76 30.08
N THR A 230 -2.26 -8.63 29.37
CA THR A 230 -3.50 -8.13 29.98
C THR A 230 -4.17 -9.13 30.92
N LYS A 231 -4.13 -10.43 30.59
CA LYS A 231 -4.70 -11.51 31.40
C LYS A 231 -3.93 -11.66 32.71
N PHE A 232 -2.60 -11.78 32.64
CA PHE A 232 -1.74 -11.84 33.83
C PHE A 232 -1.96 -10.63 34.74
N ARG A 233 -2.09 -9.42 34.17
CA ARG A 233 -2.42 -8.21 34.97
C ARG A 233 -3.80 -8.24 35.62
N ARG A 234 -4.79 -8.91 35.01
CA ARG A 234 -6.12 -9.08 35.61
C ARG A 234 -6.08 -10.08 36.76
N GLU A 235 -5.27 -11.13 36.63
CA GLU A 235 -5.13 -12.20 37.62
C GLU A 235 -4.22 -11.80 38.78
N SER A 236 -3.17 -11.00 38.55
CA SER A 236 -2.26 -10.48 39.59
C SER A 236 -2.77 -9.21 40.29
N ALA A 237 -3.97 -8.71 39.95
CA ALA A 237 -4.56 -7.57 40.67
C ALA A 237 -5.00 -8.05 42.06
N PRO A 238 -4.39 -7.57 43.16
CA PRO A 238 -4.75 -8.02 44.49
C PRO A 238 -6.19 -7.62 44.82
N ILE A 239 -6.95 -8.53 45.42
CA ILE A 239 -8.30 -8.33 46.01
C ILE A 239 -8.22 -7.40 47.26
N SER A 240 -7.18 -6.56 47.37
CA SER A 240 -6.98 -5.71 48.54
C SER A 240 -7.88 -4.47 48.47
N LYS A 241 -8.93 -4.49 49.29
CA LYS A 241 -9.82 -3.37 49.60
C LYS A 241 -9.17 -2.21 50.37
N HIS A 242 -7.84 -2.11 50.49
CA HIS A 242 -7.23 -1.00 51.22
C HIS A 242 -6.00 -0.40 50.53
N SER A 243 -6.16 0.89 50.18
CA SER A 243 -5.14 1.95 50.10
C SER A 243 -3.77 1.57 49.50
N ILE A 244 -3.73 1.29 48.20
CA ILE A 244 -2.50 1.44 47.40
C ILE A 244 -2.79 2.54 46.38
N SER A 245 -1.88 3.51 46.29
CA SER A 245 -2.00 4.74 45.50
C SER A 245 -2.69 4.52 44.14
N ASN A 246 -3.88 5.13 44.00
CA ASN A 246 -4.72 5.05 42.80
C ASN A 246 -3.94 5.40 41.52
N ASP A 247 -2.95 6.29 41.60
CA ASP A 247 -2.19 6.76 40.44
C ASP A 247 -1.38 5.67 39.73
N GLY A 248 -0.76 4.73 40.46
CA GLY A 248 0.06 3.67 39.87
C GLY A 248 -0.76 2.65 39.09
N GLN A 249 -1.90 2.23 39.66
CA GLN A 249 -2.86 1.33 38.99
C GLN A 249 -3.60 2.02 37.83
N ILE A 250 -3.91 3.32 37.95
CA ILE A 250 -4.55 4.11 36.89
C ILE A 250 -3.60 4.31 35.70
N LEU A 251 -2.33 4.65 35.94
CA LEU A 251 -1.33 4.77 34.87
C LEU A 251 -1.14 3.44 34.12
N GLN A 252 -1.05 2.32 34.85
CA GLN A 252 -0.87 1.00 34.24
C GLN A 252 -2.11 0.52 33.45
N ARG A 253 -3.33 0.74 33.95
CA ARG A 253 -4.58 0.47 33.21
C ARG A 253 -4.68 1.33 31.94
N LYS A 254 -4.26 2.60 31.99
CA LYS A 254 -4.20 3.48 30.82
C LYS A 254 -3.21 3.00 29.76
N THR A 255 -2.08 2.41 30.16
CA THR A 255 -1.07 1.87 29.21
C THR A 255 -1.57 0.60 28.52
N ALA A 256 -2.17 -0.33 29.25
CA ALA A 256 -2.75 -1.56 28.67
C ALA A 256 -3.91 -1.27 27.69
N SER A 257 -4.79 -0.31 28.04
CA SER A 257 -5.89 0.15 27.19
C SER A 257 -5.43 0.79 25.86
N LYS A 258 -4.22 1.34 25.80
CA LYS A 258 -3.64 1.97 24.58
C LYS A 258 -2.99 0.97 23.62
N ILE A 259 -2.60 -0.21 24.10
CA ILE A 259 -1.86 -1.20 23.30
C ILE A 259 -2.80 -1.92 22.31
N LEU A 260 -4.00 -2.31 22.76
CA LEU A 260 -4.92 -3.12 21.95
C LEU A 260 -5.43 -2.43 20.64
N PRO A 261 -5.80 -1.14 20.63
CA PRO A 261 -6.29 -0.47 19.42
C PRO A 261 -5.19 -0.22 18.36
N THR A 262 -3.94 -0.01 18.79
CA THR A 262 -2.82 0.21 17.86
C THR A 262 -2.39 -1.09 17.19
N THR A 263 -2.41 -2.21 17.91
CA THR A 263 -2.20 -3.56 17.33
C THR A 263 -3.31 -3.95 16.35
N LEU A 264 -4.57 -3.62 16.64
CA LEU A 264 -5.69 -3.87 15.70
C LEU A 264 -5.51 -3.12 14.37
N THR A 265 -5.06 -1.86 14.44
CA THR A 265 -4.80 -1.05 13.24
C THR A 265 -3.72 -1.68 12.37
N LEU A 266 -2.62 -2.11 12.99
CA LEU A 266 -1.53 -2.82 12.31
C LEU A 266 -1.99 -4.08 11.60
N MET A 267 -2.77 -4.90 12.30
CA MET A 267 -3.31 -6.12 11.73
C MET A 267 -4.22 -5.87 10.54
N ALA A 268 -5.11 -4.90 10.65
CA ALA A 268 -6.03 -4.56 9.57
C ALA A 268 -5.26 -4.10 8.33
N VAL A 269 -4.26 -3.21 8.51
CA VAL A 269 -3.39 -2.76 7.41
C VAL A 269 -2.62 -3.93 6.81
N SER A 270 -1.97 -4.78 7.62
CA SER A 270 -1.19 -5.92 7.11
C SER A 270 -2.05 -6.96 6.41
N PHE A 271 -3.23 -7.28 6.93
CA PHE A 271 -4.14 -8.25 6.32
C PHE A 271 -4.70 -7.73 5.01
N TYR A 272 -5.22 -6.48 5.00
CA TYR A 272 -5.74 -5.85 3.79
C TYR A 272 -4.68 -5.86 2.69
N ARG A 273 -3.43 -5.55 3.06
CA ARG A 273 -2.32 -5.57 2.13
C ARG A 273 -2.04 -6.94 1.52
N ILE A 274 -1.94 -7.98 2.35
CA ILE A 274 -1.72 -9.36 1.86
C ILE A 274 -2.85 -9.75 0.90
N PHE A 275 -4.09 -9.43 1.27
CA PHE A 275 -5.26 -9.70 0.46
C PHE A 275 -5.18 -9.01 -0.91
N THR A 276 -4.75 -7.75 -0.97
CA THR A 276 -4.65 -7.01 -2.23
C THR A 276 -3.41 -7.36 -3.05
N THR A 277 -2.29 -7.71 -2.43
CA THR A 277 -1.00 -7.88 -3.14
C THR A 277 -0.72 -9.32 -3.54
N ALA A 278 -1.11 -10.32 -2.74
CA ALA A 278 -0.82 -11.72 -3.05
C ALA A 278 -1.37 -12.18 -4.41
N PRO A 279 -2.63 -11.82 -4.80
CA PRO A 279 -3.14 -12.17 -6.13
C PRO A 279 -2.32 -11.57 -7.27
N ILE A 280 -1.84 -10.33 -7.12
CA ILE A 280 -1.03 -9.62 -8.12
C ILE A 280 0.32 -10.31 -8.28
N THR A 281 1.00 -10.59 -7.18
CA THR A 281 2.30 -11.27 -7.21
C THR A 281 2.15 -12.65 -7.83
N ILE A 282 1.10 -13.41 -7.50
CA ILE A 282 0.86 -14.73 -8.12
C ILE A 282 0.74 -14.59 -9.64
N ILE A 283 -0.08 -13.66 -10.14
CA ILE A 283 -0.20 -13.45 -11.59
C ILE A 283 1.13 -13.04 -12.22
N TYR A 284 1.86 -12.13 -11.59
CA TYR A 284 3.14 -11.67 -12.09
C TYR A 284 4.15 -12.81 -12.23
N LEU A 285 4.23 -13.72 -11.25
CA LEU A 285 5.14 -14.86 -11.29
C LEU A 285 4.83 -15.84 -12.43
N PHE A 286 3.56 -15.96 -12.83
CA PHE A 286 3.12 -16.86 -13.90
C PHE A 286 3.06 -16.20 -15.28
N GLN A 287 3.30 -14.88 -15.40
CA GLN A 287 3.04 -14.15 -16.64
C GLN A 287 3.81 -14.73 -17.84
N TYR A 288 5.13 -14.92 -17.71
CA TYR A 288 5.97 -15.34 -18.83
C TYR A 288 5.85 -16.83 -19.14
N GLN A 289 5.53 -17.66 -18.14
CA GLN A 289 5.43 -19.11 -18.30
C GLN A 289 4.07 -19.54 -18.84
N VAL A 290 3.00 -18.88 -18.40
CA VAL A 290 1.62 -19.28 -18.70
C VAL A 290 1.01 -18.40 -19.78
N PHE A 291 1.38 -17.13 -19.86
CA PHE A 291 0.77 -16.13 -20.74
C PHE A 291 1.83 -15.42 -21.59
N PRO A 292 2.53 -16.16 -22.48
CA PRO A 292 3.55 -15.56 -23.33
C PRO A 292 2.94 -14.48 -24.23
N TYR A 293 3.76 -13.47 -24.54
CA TYR A 293 3.39 -12.43 -25.49
C TYR A 293 3.20 -13.05 -26.88
N GLY A 294 2.15 -12.63 -27.59
CA GLY A 294 1.88 -13.11 -28.95
C GLY A 294 2.90 -12.59 -29.96
N ASP A 295 2.99 -13.20 -31.14
CA ASP A 295 3.89 -12.72 -32.18
C ASP A 295 3.47 -11.30 -32.63
N PRO A 296 4.31 -10.26 -32.39
CA PRO A 296 3.98 -8.89 -32.76
C PRO A 296 3.95 -8.68 -34.27
N CYS A 297 4.57 -9.56 -35.06
CA CYS A 297 4.68 -9.42 -36.50
C CYS A 297 3.40 -9.81 -37.25
N LEU A 298 2.41 -10.42 -36.58
CA LEU A 298 1.07 -10.65 -37.14
C LEU A 298 0.38 -9.33 -37.50
N THR A 299 -0.56 -9.38 -38.44
CA THR A 299 -1.49 -8.26 -38.69
C THR A 299 -2.56 -8.26 -37.61
N THR A 300 -3.21 -7.11 -37.36
CA THR A 300 -4.32 -7.03 -36.37
C THR A 300 -5.42 -8.06 -36.66
N SER A 301 -5.76 -8.30 -37.93
CA SER A 301 -6.71 -9.36 -38.29
C SER A 301 -6.20 -10.78 -37.94
N GLY A 302 -4.89 -11.03 -38.05
CA GLY A 302 -4.26 -12.27 -37.61
C GLY A 302 -4.26 -12.43 -36.08
N MET A 303 -3.98 -11.34 -35.34
CA MET A 303 -4.04 -11.32 -33.86
C MET A 303 -5.44 -11.65 -33.32
N ALA A 304 -6.49 -11.26 -34.05
CA ALA A 304 -7.87 -11.53 -33.67
C ALA A 304 -8.21 -13.03 -33.61
N VAL A 305 -7.54 -13.85 -34.41
CA VAL A 305 -7.76 -15.32 -34.48
C VAL A 305 -6.64 -16.12 -33.84
N ASP A 306 -5.50 -15.50 -33.53
CA ASP A 306 -4.36 -16.18 -32.94
C ASP A 306 -4.63 -16.59 -31.47
N PRO A 307 -4.50 -17.89 -31.13
CA PRO A 307 -4.82 -18.38 -29.80
C PRO A 307 -3.88 -17.85 -28.71
N VAL A 308 -2.63 -17.50 -29.03
CA VAL A 308 -1.66 -16.96 -28.08
C VAL A 308 -2.06 -15.53 -27.69
N TRP A 309 -2.36 -14.69 -28.69
CA TRP A 309 -2.90 -13.35 -28.49
C TRP A 309 -4.20 -13.36 -27.70
N GLN A 310 -5.16 -14.22 -28.05
CA GLN A 310 -6.43 -14.32 -27.29
C GLN A 310 -6.20 -14.68 -25.82
N LYS A 311 -5.30 -15.62 -25.55
CA LYS A 311 -4.93 -16.01 -24.17
C LYS A 311 -4.27 -14.86 -23.42
N TYR A 312 -3.32 -14.16 -24.06
CA TYR A 312 -2.63 -13.00 -23.49
C TYR A 312 -3.60 -11.85 -23.19
N LEU A 313 -4.50 -11.52 -24.11
CA LEU A 313 -5.47 -10.42 -23.96
C LEU A 313 -6.48 -10.68 -22.84
N HIS A 314 -6.96 -11.92 -22.71
CA HIS A 314 -7.82 -12.30 -21.57
C HIS A 314 -7.07 -12.19 -20.23
N TRP A 315 -5.82 -12.65 -20.20
CA TRP A 315 -4.95 -12.48 -19.04
C TRP A 315 -4.73 -11.00 -18.71
N LEU A 316 -4.49 -10.16 -19.71
CA LEU A 316 -4.27 -8.71 -19.55
C LEU A 316 -5.47 -8.05 -18.86
N VAL A 317 -6.70 -8.35 -19.29
CA VAL A 317 -7.92 -7.82 -18.66
C VAL A 317 -7.99 -8.24 -17.20
N PHE A 318 -7.74 -9.51 -16.89
CA PHE A 318 -7.77 -10.01 -15.53
C PHE A 318 -6.67 -9.39 -14.66
N LYS A 319 -5.46 -9.24 -15.21
CA LYS A 319 -4.34 -8.57 -14.55
C LYS A 319 -4.69 -7.13 -14.20
N LYS A 320 -5.27 -6.36 -15.13
CA LYS A 320 -5.66 -4.95 -14.87
C LYS A 320 -6.69 -4.82 -13.74
N ILE A 321 -7.65 -5.75 -13.64
CA ILE A 321 -8.58 -5.78 -12.50
C ILE A 321 -7.81 -5.96 -11.18
N LEU A 322 -6.85 -6.89 -11.14
CA LEU A 322 -6.06 -7.11 -9.93
C LEU A 322 -5.12 -5.95 -9.62
N ASP A 323 -4.51 -5.32 -10.63
CA ASP A 323 -3.66 -4.15 -10.45
C ASP A 323 -4.46 -3.02 -9.78
N GLU A 324 -5.70 -2.77 -10.20
CA GLU A 324 -6.59 -1.79 -9.56
C GLU A 324 -6.94 -2.14 -8.12
N VAL A 325 -7.22 -3.42 -7.84
CA VAL A 325 -7.38 -3.90 -6.45
C VAL A 325 -6.09 -3.69 -5.66
N GLY A 326 -4.93 -3.85 -6.29
CA GLY A 326 -3.61 -3.58 -5.71
C GLY A 326 -3.38 -2.12 -5.37
N ILE A 327 -3.72 -1.22 -6.28
CA ILE A 327 -3.55 0.23 -6.10
C ILE A 327 -4.41 0.74 -4.93
N SER A 328 -5.57 0.11 -4.69
CA SER A 328 -6.42 0.45 -3.55
C SER A 328 -5.69 0.39 -2.20
N GLN A 329 -4.65 -0.44 -2.06
CA GLN A 329 -3.84 -0.54 -0.82
C GLN A 329 -3.12 0.77 -0.46
N TYR A 330 -2.77 1.57 -1.48
CA TYR A 330 -2.11 2.87 -1.30
C TYR A 330 -3.13 4.01 -1.05
N SER A 331 -4.42 3.74 -1.27
CA SER A 331 -5.48 4.76 -1.21
C SER A 331 -6.37 4.60 0.02
N CYS A 332 -6.66 3.37 0.43
CA CYS A 332 -7.69 3.06 1.42
C CYS A 332 -7.22 3.06 2.88
N ASN A 333 -5.93 3.29 3.15
CA ASN A 333 -5.37 3.27 4.50
C ASN A 333 -6.11 4.23 5.47
N ILE A 334 -6.59 5.37 4.98
CA ILE A 334 -7.38 6.31 5.79
C ILE A 334 -8.66 5.67 6.36
N PHE A 335 -9.37 4.84 5.59
CA PHE A 335 -10.58 4.18 6.06
C PHE A 335 -10.27 3.18 7.17
N ILE A 336 -9.17 2.46 7.04
CA ILE A 336 -8.67 1.57 8.11
C ILE A 336 -8.40 2.39 9.37
N TYR A 337 -7.68 3.51 9.26
CA TYR A 337 -7.40 4.36 10.42
C TYR A 337 -8.66 4.94 11.07
N ILE A 338 -9.68 5.30 10.29
CA ILE A 338 -10.97 5.74 10.82
C ILE A 338 -11.62 4.61 11.63
N VAL A 339 -11.63 3.38 11.13
CA VAL A 339 -12.28 2.26 11.82
C VAL A 339 -11.50 1.83 13.06
N THR A 340 -10.18 1.71 12.96
CA THR A 340 -9.35 1.01 13.97
C THR A 340 -8.62 1.96 14.93
N ALA A 341 -8.32 3.21 14.54
CA ALA A 341 -7.45 4.10 15.29
C ALA A 341 -8.22 5.23 16.01
N ARG A 342 -8.57 5.01 17.28
CA ARG A 342 -9.28 6.00 18.13
C ARG A 342 -8.61 7.39 18.18
N HIS A 343 -7.27 7.41 18.30
CA HIS A 343 -6.51 8.65 18.36
C HIS A 343 -6.51 9.42 17.04
N PHE A 344 -6.51 8.70 15.92
CA PHE A 344 -6.62 9.30 14.58
C PHE A 344 -7.97 10.00 14.43
N ARG A 345 -9.07 9.29 14.71
CA ARG A 345 -10.43 9.85 14.68
C ARG A 345 -10.56 11.12 15.52
N SER A 346 -10.09 11.09 16.76
CA SER A 346 -10.22 12.24 17.67
C SER A 346 -9.49 13.47 17.16
N GLU A 347 -8.35 13.31 16.48
CA GLU A 347 -7.59 14.44 15.98
C GLU A 347 -8.12 14.91 14.62
N LEU A 348 -8.57 13.99 13.76
CA LEU A 348 -9.26 14.31 12.52
C LEU A 348 -10.51 15.15 12.78
N LEU A 349 -11.33 14.77 13.76
CA LEU A 349 -12.51 15.55 14.16
C LEU A 349 -12.13 16.97 14.61
N ARG A 350 -11.07 17.12 15.40
CA ARG A 350 -10.61 18.47 15.80
C ARG A 350 -10.18 19.32 14.63
N LEU A 351 -9.50 18.73 13.64
CA LEU A 351 -9.09 19.45 12.42
C LEU A 351 -10.29 19.88 11.58
N LEU A 352 -11.32 19.05 11.48
CA LEU A 352 -12.55 19.39 10.77
C LEU A 352 -13.35 20.46 11.52
N CYS A 353 -13.47 20.32 12.84
CA CYS A 353 -14.20 21.26 13.72
C CYS A 353 -13.51 22.63 13.87
N SER A 354 -12.21 22.72 13.63
CA SER A 354 -11.49 24.01 13.67
C SER A 354 -11.55 24.79 12.35
N ARG A 355 -11.93 24.13 11.25
CA ARG A 355 -12.02 24.75 9.91
C ARG A 355 -13.44 24.97 9.41
N LEU A 356 -14.41 24.24 9.96
CA LEU A 356 -15.82 24.53 9.78
C LEU A 356 -16.30 25.30 11.02
N PRO A 357 -17.15 26.34 10.88
CA PRO A 357 -17.83 26.91 12.02
C PRO A 357 -18.68 25.78 12.61
N CYS A 358 -18.23 25.19 13.72
CA CYS A 358 -19.00 24.20 14.44
C CYS A 358 -20.25 24.89 14.98
N ALA A 359 -21.31 24.89 14.17
CA ALA A 359 -22.66 25.02 14.65
C ALA A 359 -22.88 23.89 15.65
N ASP A 360 -23.07 24.32 16.89
CA ASP A 360 -23.52 23.60 18.07
C ASP A 360 -24.14 22.23 17.74
N ASN A 361 -23.46 21.11 18.07
CA ASN A 361 -24.12 19.81 17.99
C ASN A 361 -23.44 18.68 18.76
N ASP A 362 -24.00 18.46 19.95
CA ASP A 362 -23.86 17.28 20.79
C ASP A 362 -24.23 15.97 20.04
N SER A 363 -24.87 16.04 18.87
CA SER A 363 -25.33 14.90 18.05
C SER A 363 -24.21 14.15 17.32
N MET A 364 -23.35 14.82 16.52
CA MET A 364 -22.19 14.17 15.87
C MET A 364 -21.23 13.61 16.91
N ARG A 365 -21.05 14.32 18.03
CA ARG A 365 -20.23 13.86 19.15
C ARG A 365 -20.81 12.60 19.77
N LYS A 366 -22.13 12.52 19.96
CA LYS A 366 -22.85 11.33 20.48
C LYS A 366 -22.81 10.15 19.51
N GLU A 367 -23.06 10.36 18.22
CA GLU A 367 -23.05 9.30 17.19
C GLU A 367 -21.66 8.65 17.04
N PHE A 368 -20.61 9.47 17.05
CA PHE A 368 -19.22 8.96 17.06
C PHE A 368 -18.76 8.45 18.44
N MET A 369 -19.32 8.93 19.56
CA MET A 369 -19.09 8.34 20.88
C MET A 369 -19.70 6.94 21.00
N MET A 370 -20.85 6.69 20.36
CA MET A 370 -21.43 5.34 20.26
C MET A 370 -20.51 4.38 19.48
N LEU A 371 -19.88 4.83 18.38
CA LEU A 371 -18.81 4.09 17.68
C LEU A 371 -17.51 3.90 18.49
N ASN A 372 -17.31 4.69 19.56
CA ASN A 372 -16.19 4.54 20.49
C ASN A 372 -16.50 3.56 21.64
N GLN A 373 -17.77 3.40 22.01
CA GLN A 373 -18.24 2.51 23.08
C GLN A 373 -18.51 1.07 22.60
N SER A 374 -18.91 0.85 21.34
CA SER A 374 -19.20 -0.51 20.82
C SER A 374 -17.99 -1.46 20.82
N ASN A 375 -16.76 -0.94 20.94
CA ASN A 375 -15.52 -1.74 21.03
C ASN A 375 -14.96 -1.84 22.46
N GLY A 376 -15.77 -1.62 23.49
CA GLY A 376 -15.37 -1.77 24.89
C GLY A 376 -16.56 -2.12 25.75
N VAL A 377 -16.58 -3.34 26.27
CA VAL A 377 -17.56 -3.88 27.22
C VAL A 377 -17.98 -2.83 28.26
N SER A 378 -19.29 -2.71 28.43
CA SER A 378 -20.05 -1.81 29.29
C SER A 378 -19.48 -1.62 30.69
N MET A 379 -19.31 -0.36 31.12
CA MET A 379 -19.33 0.01 32.53
C MET A 379 -20.70 0.61 32.85
N THR A 380 -21.46 -0.12 33.66
CA THR A 380 -22.68 0.34 34.34
C THR A 380 -22.38 1.57 35.21
N ARG A 381 -23.17 2.64 35.05
CA ARG A 381 -23.19 3.79 35.97
C ARG A 381 -23.72 3.35 37.34
N PRO A 382 -23.06 3.68 38.46
CA PRO A 382 -23.75 3.84 39.73
C PRO A 382 -24.49 5.18 39.71
N THR A 383 -25.78 5.14 39.97
CA THR A 383 -26.62 6.30 40.28
C THR A 383 -26.20 6.87 41.64
N ASP A 384 -25.92 8.17 41.67
CA ASP A 384 -25.82 8.97 42.88
C ASP A 384 -27.14 8.92 43.67
N GLY A 385 -27.02 8.78 44.99
CA GLY A 385 -28.13 8.79 45.94
C GLY A 385 -27.68 9.38 47.28
N SER A 386 -27.65 10.73 47.31
CA SER A 386 -27.97 11.64 48.42
C SER A 386 -27.55 11.32 49.86
N LEU A 387 -26.63 12.16 50.36
CA LEU A 387 -26.62 12.65 51.74
C LEU A 387 -27.83 13.59 51.94
N VAL A 388 -28.76 13.24 52.83
CA VAL A 388 -29.13 13.92 54.09
C VAL A 388 -29.76 12.87 54.99
#